data_AF-A0A089I8T3-F1
#
_entry.id   AF-A0A089I8T3-F1
#
_cell.length_a   1.000
_cell.length_b   1.000
_cell.length_c   1.000
_cell.angle_alpha   90.00
_cell.angle_beta   90.00
_cell.angle_gamma   90.00
#
_symmetry.space_group_name_H-M   'P 1'
#
loop_
_entity.id
_entity.type
_entity.pdbx_description
1 polymer ?
#
loop_
_entity_poly.entity_id
_entity_poly.type
_entity_poly.pdbx_seq_one_letter_code
_entity_poly.pdbx_strand_id
1 'polypeptide(L)'
;MEYLFDLLKQFAELHPSIVGIQFYSYYLQRDADNTSIKLNHELSYIMENKNMNALQQQYYNMPSELHKKFLDGSYQYRGTAEDNDKKLIDLYFEIGEGLEEIKEPKDIRSNHIINFGLQILILDMLGEKDTENKQKVALVENDELETELFKSSRRTGILRGILYDKMFYQFSYSKQSFTGLDKVERIYLTIKMKSIIGKQGIMVITLDDQGKYIDVTQLGVDFVQMLFDHDLDA
;
A
#
# COMPACT_ATOMS: atom_id res chain seq x y z
N MET A 1 -16.30 -15.80 10.93
CA MET A 1 -16.48 -14.79 9.86
C MET A 1 -17.52 -13.74 10.25
N GLU A 2 -18.71 -14.14 10.69
CA GLU A 2 -19.75 -13.22 11.20
C GLU A 2 -19.24 -12.33 12.35
N TYR A 3 -18.59 -12.92 13.36
CA TYR A 3 -17.95 -12.17 14.44
C TYR A 3 -16.94 -11.11 13.99
N LEU A 4 -16.09 -11.43 13.00
CA LEU A 4 -15.14 -10.46 12.47
C LEU A 4 -15.87 -9.31 11.79
N PHE A 5 -16.94 -9.59 11.05
CA PHE A 5 -17.75 -8.55 10.40
C PHE A 5 -18.35 -7.58 11.41
N ASP A 6 -18.88 -8.09 12.51
CA ASP A 6 -19.46 -7.27 13.58
C ASP A 6 -18.40 -6.36 14.23
N LEU A 7 -17.18 -6.86 14.41
CA LEU A 7 -16.05 -6.03 14.89
C LEU A 7 -15.65 -4.94 13.88
N LEU A 8 -15.57 -5.28 12.59
CA LEU A 8 -15.30 -4.27 11.54
C LEU A 8 -16.36 -3.18 11.54
N LYS A 9 -17.63 -3.58 11.68
CA LYS A 9 -18.77 -2.66 11.75
C LYS A 9 -18.69 -1.78 12.99
N GLN A 10 -18.52 -2.37 14.16
CA GLN A 10 -18.41 -1.65 15.43
C GLN A 10 -17.27 -0.62 15.38
N PHE A 11 -16.09 -1.01 14.88
CA PHE A 11 -14.96 -0.09 14.77
C PHE A 11 -15.27 1.07 13.82
N ALA A 12 -15.82 0.78 12.64
CA ALA A 12 -16.17 1.83 11.69
C ALA A 12 -17.27 2.79 12.21
N GLU A 13 -18.23 2.30 13.00
CA GLU A 13 -19.27 3.13 13.62
C GLU A 13 -18.73 4.02 14.74
N LEU A 14 -17.68 3.60 15.45
CA LEU A 14 -17.00 4.39 16.48
C LEU A 14 -16.13 5.51 15.90
N HIS A 15 -15.70 5.40 14.65
CA HIS A 15 -14.79 6.34 13.99
C HIS A 15 -15.43 6.91 12.71
N PRO A 16 -16.13 8.06 12.77
CA PRO A 16 -16.90 8.63 11.65
C PRO A 16 -16.10 8.95 10.38
N SER A 17 -14.77 9.00 10.47
CA SER A 17 -13.88 9.19 9.32
C SER A 17 -13.65 7.92 8.51
N ILE A 18 -13.96 6.74 9.05
CA ILE A 18 -13.82 5.45 8.36
C ILE A 18 -14.94 5.29 7.34
N VAL A 19 -14.56 5.15 6.07
CA VAL A 19 -15.48 4.87 4.96
C VAL A 19 -15.77 3.38 4.86
N GLY A 20 -14.77 2.56 5.15
CA GLY A 20 -14.89 1.12 5.12
C GLY A 20 -13.59 0.43 5.52
N ILE A 21 -13.74 -0.84 5.86
CA ILE A 21 -12.65 -1.73 6.29
C ILE A 21 -12.75 -3.00 5.45
N GLN A 22 -11.63 -3.43 4.89
CA GLN A 22 -11.55 -4.62 4.04
C GLN A 22 -10.46 -5.55 4.55
N PHE A 23 -10.79 -6.83 4.68
CA PHE A 23 -9.84 -7.89 4.99
C PHE A 23 -9.51 -8.67 3.73
N TYR A 24 -8.21 -8.81 3.47
CA TYR A 24 -7.69 -9.64 2.39
C TYR A 24 -6.76 -10.71 2.97
N SER A 25 -6.90 -11.95 2.52
CA SER A 25 -5.84 -12.94 2.69
C SER A 25 -4.83 -12.79 1.56
N TYR A 26 -3.57 -13.09 1.84
CA TYR A 26 -2.57 -13.17 0.78
C TYR A 26 -1.70 -14.41 0.92
N TYR A 27 -1.22 -14.89 -0.23
CA TYR A 27 -0.28 -15.99 -0.34
C TYR A 27 0.90 -15.56 -1.18
N LEU A 28 2.10 -15.87 -0.70
CA LEU A 28 3.35 -15.56 -1.38
C LEU A 28 3.95 -16.86 -1.91
N GLN A 29 4.05 -16.95 -3.24
CA GLN A 29 4.72 -18.04 -3.95
C GLN A 29 6.03 -17.52 -4.54
N ARG A 30 7.13 -18.25 -4.36
CA ARG A 30 8.42 -17.94 -4.98
C ARG A 30 8.87 -19.15 -5.80
N ASP A 31 9.19 -18.91 -7.06
CA ASP A 31 10.03 -19.79 -7.86
C ASP A 31 11.35 -19.08 -8.21
N ALA A 32 12.20 -19.73 -9.02
CA ALA A 32 13.52 -19.22 -9.34
C ALA A 32 13.48 -17.85 -10.05
N ASP A 33 12.47 -17.63 -10.89
CA ASP A 33 12.41 -16.49 -11.80
C ASP A 33 11.40 -15.44 -11.34
N ASN A 34 10.32 -15.88 -10.69
CA ASN A 34 9.16 -15.07 -10.37
C ASN A 34 8.67 -15.25 -8.93
N THR A 35 8.36 -14.13 -8.29
CA THR A 35 7.61 -14.08 -7.04
C THR A 35 6.19 -13.61 -7.36
N SER A 36 5.20 -14.39 -6.93
CA SER A 36 3.78 -14.07 -7.05
C SER A 36 3.16 -13.85 -5.67
N ILE A 37 2.50 -12.72 -5.48
CA ILE A 37 1.66 -12.44 -4.31
C ILE A 37 0.21 -12.46 -4.79
N LYS A 38 -0.52 -13.49 -4.38
CA LYS A 38 -1.96 -13.64 -4.64
C LYS A 38 -2.73 -13.04 -3.49
N LEU A 39 -3.57 -12.05 -3.78
CA LEU A 39 -4.49 -11.41 -2.85
C LEU A 39 -5.92 -11.90 -3.11
N ASN A 40 -6.65 -12.27 -2.06
CA ASN A 40 -8.08 -12.58 -2.15
C ASN A 40 -8.85 -11.75 -1.13
N HIS A 41 -9.93 -11.13 -1.58
CA HIS A 41 -10.89 -10.53 -0.67
C HIS A 41 -11.58 -11.61 0.16
N GLU A 42 -11.62 -11.42 1.47
CA GLU A 42 -12.25 -12.36 2.40
C GLU A 42 -13.50 -11.74 3.05
N LEU A 43 -13.42 -10.46 3.43
CA LEU A 43 -14.50 -9.76 4.13
C LEU A 43 -14.39 -8.24 3.97
N SER A 44 -15.51 -7.53 4.04
CA SER A 44 -15.50 -6.07 4.14
C SER A 44 -16.73 -5.54 4.84
N TYR A 45 -16.55 -4.46 5.58
CA TYR A 45 -17.62 -3.57 6.03
C TYR A 45 -17.47 -2.21 5.35
N ILE A 46 -18.53 -1.73 4.69
CA ILE A 46 -18.57 -0.41 4.06
C ILE A 46 -19.72 0.36 4.72
N MET A 47 -19.46 1.59 5.15
CA MET A 47 -20.52 2.44 5.71
C MET A 47 -21.66 2.63 4.71
N GLU A 48 -22.89 2.72 5.22
CA GLU A 48 -24.06 3.02 4.40
C GLU A 48 -23.87 4.31 3.58
N ASN A 49 -24.40 4.31 2.36
CA ASN A 49 -24.30 5.42 1.40
C ASN A 49 -22.87 5.77 0.94
N LYS A 50 -21.86 4.94 1.27
CA LYS A 50 -20.51 5.06 0.71
C LYS A 50 -20.29 3.99 -0.37
N ASN A 51 -19.64 4.38 -1.46
CA ASN A 51 -19.24 3.45 -2.52
C ASN A 51 -17.74 3.19 -2.44
N MET A 52 -17.39 1.90 -2.32
CA MET A 52 -16.03 1.42 -2.28
C MET A 52 -15.90 0.14 -3.12
N ASN A 53 -15.00 0.17 -4.09
CA ASN A 53 -14.69 -1.01 -4.88
C ASN A 53 -13.78 -1.93 -4.06
N ALA A 54 -14.21 -3.17 -3.86
CA ALA A 54 -13.35 -4.22 -3.32
C ALA A 54 -12.56 -4.90 -4.44
N LEU A 55 -11.28 -5.18 -4.19
CA LEU A 55 -10.46 -5.97 -5.10
C LEU A 55 -10.74 -7.45 -4.87
N GLN A 56 -11.67 -8.05 -5.63
CA GLN A 56 -12.06 -9.44 -5.40
C GLN A 56 -10.86 -10.41 -5.38
N GLN A 57 -9.97 -10.28 -6.38
CA GLN A 57 -8.75 -11.05 -6.48
C GLN A 57 -7.71 -10.25 -7.27
N GLN A 58 -6.45 -10.29 -6.83
CA GLN A 58 -5.34 -9.62 -7.52
C GLN A 58 -4.08 -10.47 -7.45
N TYR A 59 -3.29 -10.47 -8.52
CA TYR A 59 -1.95 -11.04 -8.54
C TYR A 59 -0.93 -9.92 -8.72
N TYR A 60 0.11 -9.94 -7.90
CA TYR A 60 1.30 -9.13 -8.10
C TYR A 60 2.44 -10.08 -8.47
N ASN A 61 2.94 -9.95 -9.70
CA ASN A 61 4.04 -10.78 -10.21
C ASN A 61 5.26 -9.89 -10.39
N MET A 62 6.38 -10.27 -9.81
CA MET A 62 7.65 -9.54 -9.95
C MET A 62 8.81 -10.52 -10.07
N PRO A 63 9.92 -10.14 -10.72
CA PRO A 63 11.12 -10.96 -10.74
C PRO A 63 11.54 -11.35 -9.32
N SER A 64 11.84 -12.63 -9.10
CA SER A 64 12.27 -13.12 -7.78
C SER A 64 13.55 -12.43 -7.30
N GLU A 65 14.43 -12.06 -8.22
CA GLU A 65 15.63 -11.27 -7.92
C GLU A 65 15.27 -9.89 -7.37
N LEU A 66 14.35 -9.17 -8.02
CA LEU A 66 13.89 -7.84 -7.57
C LEU A 66 13.31 -7.90 -6.16
N HIS A 67 12.45 -8.89 -5.89
CA HIS A 67 11.89 -9.10 -4.57
C HIS A 67 12.96 -9.41 -3.52
N LYS A 68 13.96 -10.24 -3.87
CA LYS A 68 15.08 -10.56 -2.97
C LYS A 68 15.94 -9.32 -2.66
N LYS A 69 16.28 -8.52 -3.69
CA LYS A 69 17.02 -7.25 -3.52
C LYS A 69 16.27 -6.30 -2.61
N PHE A 70 14.96 -6.17 -2.80
CA PHE A 70 14.11 -5.36 -1.93
C PHE A 70 14.16 -5.84 -0.48
N LEU A 71 13.92 -7.13 -0.21
CA LEU A 71 13.95 -7.68 1.15
C LEU A 71 15.32 -7.54 1.83
N ASP A 72 16.41 -7.73 1.08
CA ASP A 72 17.77 -7.54 1.58
C ASP A 72 18.04 -6.07 1.91
N GLY A 73 17.69 -5.14 1.01
CA GLY A 73 17.77 -3.69 1.26
C GLY A 73 16.95 -3.27 2.48
N SER A 74 15.69 -3.72 2.58
CA SER A 74 14.83 -3.46 3.74
C SER A 74 15.40 -4.04 5.04
N TYR A 75 16.03 -5.22 4.98
CA TYR A 75 16.68 -5.82 6.14
C TYR A 75 17.89 -5.01 6.59
N GLN A 76 18.72 -4.55 5.66
CA GLN A 76 19.89 -3.74 6.01
C GLN A 76 19.52 -2.36 6.54
N TYR A 77 18.51 -1.72 5.95
CA TYR A 77 17.95 -0.46 6.43
C TYR A 77 17.54 -0.49 7.91
N ARG A 78 17.12 -1.65 8.44
CA ARG A 78 16.82 -1.82 9.87
C ARG A 78 18.05 -1.80 10.79
N GLY A 79 19.23 -2.10 10.25
CA GLY A 79 20.45 -2.14 11.05
C GLY A 79 20.77 -0.77 11.63
N THR A 80 21.51 -0.72 12.73
CA THR A 80 21.82 0.52 13.47
C THR A 80 23.10 1.24 12.98
N ALA A 81 23.58 0.97 11.77
CA ALA A 81 24.81 1.57 11.25
C ALA A 81 24.49 2.70 10.26
N GLU A 82 25.30 3.75 10.25
CA GLU A 82 25.10 5.03 9.55
C GLU A 82 25.09 4.94 8.01
N ASP A 83 25.30 3.76 7.40
CA ASP A 83 25.41 3.54 5.95
C ASP A 83 24.36 2.56 5.37
N ASN A 84 23.28 2.29 6.11
CA ASN A 84 22.35 1.21 5.80
C ASN A 84 21.34 1.49 4.68
N ASP A 85 21.28 2.72 4.19
CA ASP A 85 20.32 3.16 3.18
C ASP A 85 20.81 2.85 1.76
N LYS A 86 22.12 2.65 1.58
CA LYS A 86 22.77 2.52 0.28
C LYS A 86 22.11 1.47 -0.60
N LYS A 87 21.78 0.29 -0.07
CA LYS A 87 21.14 -0.76 -0.88
C LYS A 87 19.74 -0.41 -1.36
N LEU A 88 18.96 0.31 -0.53
CA LEU A 88 17.64 0.78 -0.93
C LEU A 88 17.76 1.88 -1.98
N ILE A 89 18.75 2.78 -1.83
CA ILE A 89 19.05 3.84 -2.80
C ILE A 89 19.53 3.24 -4.13
N ASP A 90 20.47 2.30 -4.11
CA ASP A 90 20.96 1.61 -5.31
C ASP A 90 19.80 0.89 -6.03
N LEU A 91 18.94 0.20 -5.27
CA LEU A 91 17.74 -0.44 -5.82
C LEU A 91 16.73 0.58 -6.38
N TYR A 92 16.57 1.74 -5.74
CA TYR A 92 15.71 2.81 -6.22
C TYR A 92 16.15 3.29 -7.61
N PHE A 93 17.46 3.47 -7.81
CA PHE A 93 18.02 3.86 -9.11
C PHE A 93 17.93 2.73 -10.14
N GLU A 94 18.25 1.48 -9.77
CA GLU A 94 18.11 0.31 -10.66
C GLU A 94 16.68 0.17 -11.20
N ILE A 95 15.68 0.36 -10.34
CA ILE A 95 14.28 0.32 -10.76
C ILE A 95 13.95 1.51 -11.70
N GLY A 96 14.52 2.68 -11.43
CA GLY A 96 14.31 3.90 -12.22
C GLY A 96 14.82 3.78 -13.64
N GLU A 97 16.03 3.25 -13.83
CA GLU A 97 16.59 2.97 -15.16
C GLU A 97 15.64 2.09 -15.99
N GLY A 98 15.02 1.09 -15.37
CA GLY A 98 14.02 0.24 -16.04
C GLY A 98 12.71 0.94 -16.40
N LEU A 99 12.38 2.08 -15.79
CA LEU A 99 11.21 2.89 -16.15
C LEU A 99 11.51 3.90 -17.27
N GLU A 100 12.76 4.35 -17.42
CA GLU A 100 13.19 5.27 -18.49
C GLU A 100 13.07 4.64 -19.90
N GLU A 101 13.03 3.31 -19.98
CA GLU A 101 12.78 2.58 -21.22
C GLU A 101 11.38 2.82 -21.80
N ILE A 102 10.42 3.25 -20.97
CA ILE A 102 9.04 3.47 -21.37
C ILE A 102 8.94 4.81 -22.10
N LYS A 103 8.52 4.79 -23.37
CA LYS A 103 8.43 6.00 -24.20
C LYS A 103 7.04 6.62 -24.22
N GLU A 104 6.00 5.79 -24.16
CA GLU A 104 4.62 6.25 -24.21
C GLU A 104 3.76 5.58 -23.12
N PRO A 105 2.70 6.25 -22.62
CA PRO A 105 1.80 5.69 -21.60
C PRO A 105 1.19 4.34 -21.99
N LYS A 106 0.95 4.11 -23.29
CA LYS A 106 0.41 2.84 -23.80
C LYS A 106 1.36 1.65 -23.63
N ASP A 107 2.65 1.91 -23.43
CA ASP A 107 3.68 0.88 -23.23
C ASP A 107 3.82 0.48 -21.76
N ILE A 108 3.07 1.11 -20.85
CA ILE A 108 3.02 0.73 -19.44
C ILE A 108 2.46 -0.69 -19.31
N ARG A 109 3.22 -1.54 -18.61
CA ARG A 109 2.89 -2.92 -18.31
C ARG A 109 2.81 -3.13 -16.80
N SER A 110 2.30 -4.28 -16.39
CA SER A 110 2.10 -4.61 -14.96
C SER A 110 3.40 -4.58 -14.15
N ASN A 111 4.53 -4.99 -14.74
CA ASN A 111 5.85 -4.90 -14.10
C ASN A 111 6.27 -3.44 -13.85
N HIS A 112 6.02 -2.52 -14.80
CA HIS A 112 6.32 -1.09 -14.62
C HIS A 112 5.54 -0.50 -13.45
N ILE A 113 4.26 -0.87 -13.31
CA ILE A 113 3.40 -0.42 -12.22
C ILE A 113 3.91 -0.91 -10.85
N ILE A 114 4.39 -2.16 -10.79
CA ILE A 114 4.96 -2.75 -9.57
C ILE A 114 6.29 -2.08 -9.23
N ASN A 115 7.18 -1.92 -10.20
CA ASN A 115 8.45 -1.22 -10.09
C ASN A 115 8.27 0.19 -9.52
N PHE A 116 7.38 0.97 -10.13
CA PHE A 116 7.04 2.31 -9.65
C PHE A 116 6.46 2.28 -8.22
N GLY A 117 5.60 1.30 -7.91
CA GLY A 117 5.11 1.08 -6.55
C GLY A 117 6.22 0.79 -5.53
N LEU A 118 7.25 0.01 -5.91
CA LEU A 118 8.41 -0.27 -5.07
C LEU A 118 9.26 0.98 -4.86
N GLN A 119 9.47 1.82 -5.88
CA GLN A 119 10.18 3.10 -5.70
C GLN A 119 9.47 4.02 -4.72
N ILE A 120 8.14 4.15 -4.81
CA ILE A 120 7.38 4.93 -3.82
C ILE A 120 7.59 4.35 -2.41
N LEU A 121 7.54 3.02 -2.27
CA LEU A 121 7.75 2.36 -0.99
C LEU A 121 9.17 2.60 -0.43
N ILE A 122 10.18 2.58 -1.27
CA ILE A 122 11.57 2.86 -0.88
C ILE A 122 11.67 4.32 -0.38
N LEU A 123 11.11 5.29 -1.11
CA LEU A 123 11.08 6.69 -0.67
C LEU A 123 10.33 6.85 0.66
N ASP A 124 9.22 6.15 0.85
CA ASP A 124 8.48 6.12 2.12
C ASP A 124 9.34 5.55 3.27
N MET A 125 10.15 4.53 2.99
CA MET A 125 11.07 3.94 3.97
C MET A 125 12.19 4.90 4.35
N LEU A 126 12.79 5.59 3.37
CA LEU A 126 13.89 6.54 3.58
C LEU A 126 13.47 7.82 4.32
N GLY A 127 12.17 8.00 4.61
CA GLY A 127 11.69 9.14 5.40
C GLY A 127 11.60 10.44 4.62
N GLU A 128 11.72 10.39 3.29
CA GLU A 128 11.38 11.49 2.39
C GLU A 128 9.85 11.71 2.47
N LYS A 129 9.41 12.51 3.43
CA LYS A 129 7.98 12.71 3.76
C LYS A 129 7.28 13.71 2.85
N ASP A 130 8.01 14.41 1.99
CA ASP A 130 7.48 15.51 1.22
C ASP A 130 6.87 14.99 -0.10
N THR A 131 5.57 14.70 -0.08
CA THR A 131 4.81 14.18 -1.23
C THR A 131 4.83 15.09 -2.46
N GLU A 132 5.07 16.40 -2.31
CA GLU A 132 5.27 17.31 -3.45
C GLU A 132 6.67 17.15 -4.07
N ASN A 133 7.68 16.78 -3.28
CA ASN A 133 9.01 16.45 -3.80
C ASN A 133 9.08 14.99 -4.32
N LYS A 134 8.22 14.06 -3.85
CA LYS A 134 8.04 12.72 -4.46
C LYS A 134 7.56 12.77 -5.91
N GLN A 135 6.85 13.84 -6.29
CA GLN A 135 6.45 14.13 -7.67
C GLN A 135 7.54 14.87 -8.47
N LYS A 136 8.68 15.21 -7.82
CA LYS A 136 9.82 15.90 -8.45
C LYS A 136 11.12 15.11 -8.39
N VAL A 137 11.17 13.98 -7.66
CA VAL A 137 12.21 12.98 -7.90
C VAL A 137 11.87 12.40 -9.26
N ALA A 138 12.50 12.97 -10.30
CA ALA A 138 12.13 12.83 -11.69
C ALA A 138 12.13 11.35 -12.10
N LEU A 139 10.96 10.71 -12.04
CA LEU A 139 10.79 9.30 -12.35
C LEU A 139 10.69 9.07 -13.86
N VAL A 140 10.27 10.11 -14.59
CA VAL A 140 10.26 10.19 -16.04
C VAL A 140 10.25 11.69 -16.40
N GLU A 141 11.04 12.13 -17.37
CA GLU A 141 10.96 13.53 -17.90
C GLU A 141 9.61 13.84 -18.61
N ASN A 142 8.70 12.87 -18.69
CA ASN A 142 7.43 12.95 -19.38
C ASN A 142 6.25 12.97 -18.39
N ASP A 143 5.68 14.15 -18.17
CA ASP A 143 4.54 14.41 -17.27
C ASP A 143 3.33 13.49 -17.53
N GLU A 144 3.06 13.13 -18.79
CA GLU A 144 1.94 12.25 -19.16
C GLU A 144 2.21 10.82 -18.68
N LEU A 145 3.44 10.35 -18.88
CA LEU A 145 3.85 9.01 -18.46
C LEU A 145 3.89 8.88 -16.94
N GLU A 146 4.45 9.88 -16.26
CA GLU A 146 4.45 9.97 -14.81
C GLU A 146 3.01 9.96 -14.27
N THR A 147 2.12 10.77 -14.85
CA THR A 147 0.70 10.81 -14.46
C THR A 147 0.04 9.43 -14.60
N GLU A 148 0.31 8.70 -15.68
CA GLU A 148 -0.29 7.38 -15.91
C GLU A 148 0.28 6.30 -14.98
N LEU A 149 1.59 6.34 -14.69
CA LEU A 149 2.23 5.49 -13.67
C LEU A 149 1.64 5.77 -12.29
N PHE A 150 1.43 7.03 -11.91
CA PHE A 150 0.76 7.39 -10.65
C PHE A 150 -0.69 6.91 -10.58
N LYS A 151 -1.46 7.04 -11.66
CA LYS A 151 -2.84 6.51 -11.71
C LYS A 151 -2.87 4.99 -11.59
N SER A 152 -1.96 4.31 -12.28
CA SER A 152 -1.91 2.85 -12.33
C SER A 152 -1.38 2.24 -11.03
N SER A 153 -0.39 2.87 -10.40
CA SER A 153 0.18 2.45 -9.10
C SER A 153 -0.78 2.62 -7.93
N ARG A 154 -1.95 3.23 -8.12
CA ARG A 154 -3.04 3.16 -7.13
C ARG A 154 -3.46 1.72 -6.80
N ARG A 155 -3.14 0.77 -7.68
CA ARG A 155 -3.40 -0.66 -7.49
C ARG A 155 -2.34 -1.38 -6.65
N THR A 156 -1.21 -0.73 -6.34
CA THR A 156 -0.10 -1.32 -5.57
C THR A 156 -0.10 -0.91 -4.11
N GLY A 157 -1.06 -0.09 -3.64
CA GLY A 157 -1.17 0.29 -2.22
C GLY A 157 -1.16 -0.89 -1.25
N ILE A 158 -1.97 -1.92 -1.53
CA ILE A 158 -2.01 -3.14 -0.71
C ILE A 158 -0.70 -3.92 -0.81
N LEU A 159 -0.14 -4.08 -2.02
CA LEU A 159 1.17 -4.70 -2.21
C LEU A 159 2.25 -4.02 -1.38
N ARG A 160 2.29 -2.69 -1.39
CA ARG A 160 3.23 -1.90 -0.60
C ARG A 160 3.04 -2.15 0.89
N GLY A 161 1.80 -2.21 1.38
CA GLY A 161 1.53 -2.60 2.77
C GLY A 161 1.97 -4.03 3.12
N ILE A 162 1.84 -4.98 2.19
CA ILE A 162 2.34 -6.36 2.37
C ILE A 162 3.88 -6.37 2.45
N LEU A 163 4.56 -5.59 1.61
CA LEU A 163 6.01 -5.55 1.53
C LEU A 163 6.66 -4.66 2.60
N TYR A 164 5.95 -3.63 3.07
CA TYR A 164 6.46 -2.70 4.07
C TYR A 164 6.81 -3.42 5.34
N ASP A 165 7.97 -3.11 5.92
CA ASP A 165 8.49 -3.92 7.00
C ASP A 165 7.72 -3.76 8.33
N LYS A 166 7.03 -2.63 8.52
CA LYS A 166 6.27 -2.35 9.74
C LYS A 166 4.82 -2.85 9.62
N MET A 167 4.15 -2.95 10.76
CA MET A 167 2.76 -3.37 10.85
C MET A 167 1.80 -2.42 10.12
N PHE A 168 2.05 -1.12 10.22
CA PHE A 168 1.22 -0.06 9.67
C PHE A 168 1.89 0.56 8.45
N TYR A 169 1.17 0.67 7.34
CA TYR A 169 1.59 1.44 6.17
C TYR A 169 0.44 2.30 5.67
N GLN A 170 0.70 3.60 5.51
CA GLN A 170 -0.26 4.59 5.08
C GLN A 170 0.08 5.07 3.67
N PHE A 171 -0.96 5.26 2.85
CA PHE A 171 -0.85 5.94 1.57
C PHE A 171 -2.12 6.72 1.27
N SER A 172 -2.04 7.74 0.43
CA SER A 172 -3.20 8.52 0.01
C SER A 172 -3.36 8.55 -1.50
N TYR A 173 -4.60 8.74 -1.94
CA TYR A 173 -4.94 8.99 -3.33
C TYR A 173 -5.78 10.26 -3.42
N SER A 174 -5.24 11.27 -4.10
CA SER A 174 -5.99 12.45 -4.48
C SER A 174 -6.73 12.20 -5.79
N LYS A 175 -8.05 12.43 -5.81
CA LYS A 175 -8.76 12.63 -7.07
C LYS A 175 -8.61 14.10 -7.43
N GLN A 176 -7.87 14.41 -8.50
CA GLN A 176 -8.06 15.71 -9.15
C GLN A 176 -9.44 15.66 -9.83
N SER A 177 -10.41 16.42 -9.31
CA SER A 177 -11.64 16.69 -10.05
C SER A 177 -11.30 17.59 -11.24
N PHE A 178 -11.84 17.30 -12.43
CA PHE A 178 -11.69 18.11 -13.64
C PHE A 178 -12.15 19.58 -13.46
N THR A 179 -12.91 19.89 -12.41
CA THR A 179 -13.45 21.20 -12.08
C THR A 179 -12.67 21.96 -10.99
N GLY A 180 -11.57 21.40 -10.48
CA GLY A 180 -10.69 22.06 -9.50
C GLY A 180 -11.28 22.33 -8.10
N LEU A 181 -12.55 21.97 -7.85
CA LEU A 181 -13.27 22.42 -6.66
C LEU A 181 -13.38 21.40 -5.52
N ASP A 182 -13.14 20.10 -5.75
CA ASP A 182 -13.24 19.09 -4.69
C ASP A 182 -12.07 18.09 -4.76
N LYS A 183 -10.92 18.46 -4.17
CA LYS A 183 -9.86 17.48 -3.88
C LYS A 183 -10.28 16.64 -2.67
N VAL A 184 -11.08 15.60 -2.89
CA VAL A 184 -11.32 14.58 -1.85
C VAL A 184 -10.11 13.65 -1.83
N GLU A 185 -9.25 13.84 -0.85
CA GLU A 185 -8.16 12.92 -0.54
C GLU A 185 -8.70 11.72 0.23
N ARG A 186 -8.47 10.52 -0.31
CA ARG A 186 -8.73 9.28 0.42
C ARG A 186 -7.44 8.80 1.02
N ILE A 187 -7.45 8.60 2.33
CA ILE A 187 -6.31 8.03 3.06
C ILE A 187 -6.60 6.55 3.27
N TYR A 188 -5.59 5.73 3.10
CA TYR A 188 -5.66 4.29 3.30
C TYR A 188 -4.62 3.91 4.34
N LEU A 189 -5.05 3.16 5.34
CA LEU A 189 -4.17 2.48 6.28
C LEU A 189 -4.22 1.00 6.00
N THR A 190 -3.06 0.43 5.75
CA THR A 190 -2.87 -1.02 5.74
C THR A 190 -2.33 -1.49 7.07
N ILE A 191 -2.88 -2.59 7.56
CA ILE A 191 -2.45 -3.25 8.80
C ILE A 191 -2.10 -4.68 8.43
N LYS A 192 -0.82 -5.02 8.52
CA LYS A 192 -0.33 -6.37 8.28
C LYS A 192 -0.66 -7.25 9.47
N MET A 193 -1.34 -8.36 9.21
CA MET A 193 -1.80 -9.30 10.23
C MET A 193 -1.05 -10.62 10.06
N LYS A 194 -0.43 -11.12 11.14
CA LYS A 194 0.36 -12.36 11.09
C LYS A 194 -0.52 -13.55 10.75
N SER A 195 -1.69 -13.65 11.39
CA SER A 195 -2.65 -14.73 11.16
C SER A 195 -4.03 -14.34 11.69
N ILE A 196 -4.99 -14.12 10.80
CA ILE A 196 -6.41 -14.10 11.16
C ILE A 196 -7.04 -15.37 10.62
N ILE A 197 -7.62 -16.18 11.51
CA ILE A 197 -8.29 -17.45 11.14
C ILE A 197 -7.31 -18.37 10.37
N GLY A 198 -6.05 -18.42 10.81
CA GLY A 198 -5.00 -19.26 10.23
C GLY A 198 -4.46 -18.81 8.87
N LYS A 199 -4.82 -17.61 8.40
CA LYS A 199 -4.33 -17.04 7.13
C LYS A 199 -3.53 -15.76 7.38
N GLN A 200 -2.41 -15.61 6.68
CA GLN A 200 -1.76 -14.31 6.53
C GLN A 200 -2.73 -13.35 5.85
N GLY A 201 -2.81 -12.12 6.36
CA GLY A 201 -3.74 -11.17 5.82
C GLY A 201 -3.35 -9.73 6.05
N ILE A 202 -4.07 -8.87 5.36
CA ILE A 202 -3.88 -7.43 5.41
C ILE A 202 -5.25 -6.78 5.51
N MET A 203 -5.41 -5.94 6.53
CA MET A 203 -6.58 -5.10 6.69
C MET A 203 -6.32 -3.78 5.98
N VAL A 204 -7.34 -3.24 5.32
CA VAL A 204 -7.30 -1.95 4.64
C VAL A 204 -8.43 -1.10 5.20
N ILE A 205 -8.07 -0.09 5.99
CA ILE A 205 -8.99 0.92 6.51
C ILE A 205 -8.94 2.10 5.54
N THR A 206 -10.09 2.47 4.99
CA THR A 206 -10.24 3.62 4.11
C THR A 206 -10.85 4.78 4.89
N LEU A 207 -10.22 5.94 4.82
CA LEU A 207 -10.60 7.15 5.53
C LEU A 207 -10.97 8.25 4.52
N ASP A 208 -11.95 9.07 4.92
CA ASP A 208 -12.28 10.34 4.29
C ASP A 208 -11.76 11.45 5.21
N ASP A 209 -10.77 12.22 4.74
CA ASP A 209 -10.10 13.24 5.56
C ASP A 209 -11.10 14.32 6.04
N GLN A 210 -12.10 14.66 5.23
CA GLN A 210 -13.06 15.75 5.51
C GLN A 210 -12.40 17.07 5.98
N GLY A 211 -11.09 17.26 5.76
CA GLY A 211 -10.32 18.41 6.23
C GLY A 211 -9.97 18.37 7.72
N LYS A 212 -9.97 17.20 8.37
CA LYS A 212 -9.61 17.03 9.78
C LYS A 212 -8.37 16.17 9.91
N TYR A 213 -7.46 16.59 10.78
CA TYR A 213 -6.33 15.74 11.18
C TYR A 213 -6.84 14.44 11.82
N ILE A 214 -6.46 13.32 11.21
CA ILE A 214 -6.72 11.97 11.73
C ILE A 214 -5.35 11.39 12.08
N ASP A 215 -5.15 10.99 13.34
CA ASP A 215 -4.00 10.17 13.71
C ASP A 215 -4.25 8.74 13.24
N VAL A 216 -3.87 8.49 11.99
CA VAL A 216 -4.08 7.21 11.32
C VAL A 216 -3.31 6.08 12.02
N THR A 217 -2.16 6.39 12.63
CA THR A 217 -1.37 5.35 13.32
C THR A 217 -2.05 4.95 14.62
N GLN A 218 -2.53 5.92 15.41
CA GLN A 218 -3.30 5.61 16.62
C GLN A 218 -4.58 4.84 16.29
N LEU A 219 -5.28 5.21 15.21
CA LEU A 219 -6.45 4.46 14.73
C LEU A 219 -6.11 2.99 14.44
N GLY A 220 -4.96 2.72 13.83
CA GLY A 220 -4.46 1.37 13.60
C GLY A 220 -4.20 0.61 14.90
N VAL A 221 -3.61 1.26 15.90
CA VAL A 221 -3.36 0.69 17.23
C VAL A 221 -4.67 0.34 17.94
N ASP A 222 -5.64 1.26 17.94
CA ASP A 222 -6.95 1.06 18.56
C ASP A 222 -7.69 -0.13 17.92
N PHE A 223 -7.63 -0.25 16.59
CA PHE A 223 -8.22 -1.38 15.88
C PHE A 223 -7.57 -2.70 16.25
N VAL A 224 -6.23 -2.75 16.29
CA VAL A 224 -5.48 -3.95 16.68
C VAL A 224 -5.80 -4.36 18.12
N GLN A 225 -5.90 -3.39 19.04
CA GLN A 225 -6.31 -3.66 20.42
C GLN A 225 -7.72 -4.25 20.48
N MET A 226 -8.68 -3.72 19.70
CA MET A 226 -10.03 -4.27 19.61
C MET A 226 -10.03 -5.72 19.12
N LEU A 227 -9.17 -6.08 18.16
CA LEU A 227 -9.05 -7.47 17.70
C LEU A 227 -8.47 -8.38 18.80
N PHE A 228 -7.45 -7.93 19.53
CA PHE A 228 -6.87 -8.68 20.64
C PHE A 228 -7.84 -8.90 21.80
N ASP A 229 -8.64 -7.88 22.16
CA ASP A 229 -9.65 -7.97 23.23
C ASP A 229 -10.74 -9.03 22.92
N HIS A 230 -10.82 -9.46 21.66
CA HIS A 230 -11.79 -10.40 21.13
C HIS A 230 -11.15 -11.73 20.69
N ASP A 231 -9.94 -12.03 21.17
CA ASP A 231 -9.16 -13.26 20.89
C ASP A 231 -8.88 -13.50 19.39
N LEU A 232 -8.78 -12.42 18.61
CA LEU A 232 -8.31 -12.48 17.22
C LEU A 232 -6.83 -12.10 17.18
N ASP A 233 -5.97 -13.09 16.93
CA ASP A 233 -4.53 -12.86 16.77
C ASP A 233 -4.25 -11.82 15.66
N ALA A 234 -3.48 -10.78 15.99
CA ALA A 234 -2.99 -9.75 15.07
C ALA A 234 -1.49 -9.88 14.78
#